data_AF-A0A401MRU4-F1
#
_entry.id   AF-A0A401MRU4-F1
#
_cell.length_a   1.000
_cell.length_b   1.000
_cell.length_c   1.000
_cell.angle_alpha   90.00
_cell.angle_beta   90.00
_cell.angle_gamma   90.00
#
_symmetry.space_group_name_H-M   'P 1'
#
loop_
_entity.id
_entity.type
_entity.pdbx_description
1 polymer ?
#
loop_
_entity_poly.entity_id
_entity_poly.type
_entity_poly.pdbx_seq_one_letter_code
_entity_poly.pdbx_strand_id
1 'polypeptide(L)'
;MTAEITSRMQASGIVQEGDPVLLEVARAFVFPAEVQEAARVVEALNAAADRVAALHDFAKGMGIAAPQIGIGRALAIVRPPAGEPLTLLSPVVVEGSSRAR
;
A
#
# COMPACT_ATOMS: atom_id res chain seq x y z
N MET A 1 -8.23 8.03 -15.07
CA MET A 1 -6.83 8.41 -14.77
C MET A 1 -6.14 8.66 -16.10
N THR A 2 -5.42 9.77 -16.29
CA THR A 2 -4.79 10.05 -17.59
C THR A 2 -3.59 9.13 -17.84
N ALA A 3 -3.23 8.86 -19.09
CA ALA A 3 -2.08 8.03 -19.45
C ALA A 3 -0.76 8.56 -18.83
N GLU A 4 -0.64 9.89 -18.70
CA GLU A 4 0.46 10.58 -18.01
C GLU A 4 0.61 10.16 -16.54
N ILE A 5 -0.48 10.10 -15.77
CA ILE A 5 -0.43 9.71 -14.35
C ILE A 5 -0.03 8.23 -14.22
N THR A 6 -0.57 7.38 -15.07
CA THR A 6 -0.27 5.94 -15.11
C THR A 6 1.23 5.70 -15.34
N SER A 7 1.81 6.40 -16.33
CA SER A 7 3.26 6.33 -16.62
C SER A 7 4.12 6.81 -15.45
N ARG A 8 3.73 7.91 -14.79
CA ARG A 8 4.46 8.42 -13.60
C ARG A 8 4.41 7.44 -12.42
N MET A 9 3.26 6.80 -12.19
CA MET A 9 3.13 5.78 -11.14
C MET A 9 3.96 4.54 -11.46
N GLN A 10 3.97 4.11 -12.72
CA GLN A 10 4.85 3.01 -13.14
C GLN A 10 6.33 3.34 -12.89
N ALA A 11 6.75 4.57 -13.22
CA ALA A 11 8.12 5.03 -12.98
C ALA A 11 8.49 5.12 -11.48
N SER A 12 7.52 5.26 -10.56
CA SER A 12 7.78 5.24 -9.11
C SER A 12 7.85 3.82 -8.51
N GLY A 13 7.69 2.79 -9.35
CA GLY A 13 7.70 1.38 -8.94
C GLY A 13 6.32 0.86 -8.54
N ILE A 14 5.24 1.52 -8.95
CA ILE A 14 3.88 1.00 -8.80
C ILE A 14 3.56 0.06 -9.95
N VAL A 15 3.19 -1.18 -9.64
CA VAL A 15 2.71 -2.11 -10.66
C VAL A 15 1.37 -1.63 -11.23
N GLN A 16 1.12 -1.93 -12.50
CA GLN A 16 -0.06 -1.46 -13.21
C GLN A 16 -1.14 -2.53 -13.28
N GLU A 17 -2.35 -2.12 -13.68
CA GLU A 17 -3.46 -3.04 -13.91
C GLU A 17 -3.04 -4.19 -14.84
N GLY A 18 -3.38 -5.42 -14.44
CA GLY A 18 -2.98 -6.64 -15.15
C GLY A 18 -1.79 -7.38 -14.52
N ASP A 19 -1.05 -6.76 -13.59
CA ASP A 19 -0.06 -7.49 -12.79
C ASP A 19 -0.76 -8.51 -11.87
N PRO A 20 -0.40 -9.81 -11.93
CA PRO A 20 -1.06 -10.85 -11.13
C PRO A 20 -1.06 -10.58 -9.62
N VAL A 21 -0.04 -9.89 -9.09
CA VAL A 21 0.05 -9.60 -7.65
C VAL A 21 -1.11 -8.75 -7.14
N LEU A 22 -1.73 -7.95 -8.02
CA LEU A 22 -2.91 -7.13 -7.69
C LEU A 22 -4.20 -7.94 -7.63
N LEU A 23 -4.21 -9.13 -8.22
CA LEU A 23 -5.37 -10.03 -8.32
C LEU A 23 -5.31 -11.16 -7.28
N GLU A 24 -4.16 -11.37 -6.67
CA GLU A 24 -3.92 -12.42 -5.68
C GLU A 24 -4.23 -11.96 -4.24
N VAL A 25 -4.63 -12.91 -3.40
CA VAL A 25 -4.78 -12.66 -1.96
C VAL A 25 -3.40 -12.48 -1.34
N ALA A 26 -3.13 -11.28 -0.83
CA ALA A 26 -1.87 -10.97 -0.17
C ALA A 26 -1.66 -11.82 1.10
N ARG A 27 -0.46 -12.38 1.25
CA ARG A 27 -0.13 -13.31 2.34
C ARG A 27 0.13 -12.56 3.65
N ALA A 28 -0.59 -12.94 4.71
CA ALA A 28 -0.35 -12.46 6.07
C ALA A 28 1.08 -12.78 6.57
N PHE A 29 1.52 -12.05 7.60
CA PHE A 29 2.74 -12.33 8.35
C PHE A 29 2.50 -13.33 9.49
N VAL A 30 3.43 -14.25 9.67
CA VAL A 30 3.47 -15.21 10.78
C VAL A 30 4.41 -14.67 11.85
N PHE A 31 3.85 -14.03 12.88
CA PHE A 31 4.63 -13.53 14.01
C PHE A 31 4.77 -14.60 15.11
N PRO A 32 5.92 -14.64 15.83
CA PRO A 32 7.09 -13.75 15.69
C PRO A 32 8.10 -14.17 14.61
N ALA A 33 7.86 -15.27 13.88
CA ALA A 33 8.83 -15.86 12.95
C ALA A 33 9.25 -14.92 11.79
N GLU A 34 8.36 -14.03 11.34
CA GLU A 34 8.59 -13.16 10.19
C GLU A 34 8.81 -11.67 10.55
N VAL A 35 9.27 -11.35 11.77
CA VAL A 35 9.52 -9.96 12.19
C VAL A 35 10.47 -9.21 11.25
N GLN A 36 11.59 -9.83 10.86
CA GLN A 36 12.58 -9.20 10.00
C GLN A 36 12.05 -8.99 8.58
N GLU A 37 11.22 -9.92 8.11
CA GLU A 37 10.56 -9.79 6.81
C GLU A 37 9.50 -8.68 6.83
N ALA A 38 8.69 -8.60 7.89
CA ALA A 38 7.76 -7.49 8.07
C ALA A 38 8.49 -6.14 8.08
N ALA A 39 9.59 -6.02 8.83
CA ALA A 39 10.39 -4.79 8.87
C ALA A 39 10.92 -4.38 7.48
N ARG A 40 11.43 -5.33 6.69
CA ARG A 40 11.87 -5.08 5.31
C ARG A 40 10.73 -4.57 4.42
N VAL A 41 9.55 -5.18 4.49
CA VAL A 41 8.40 -4.76 3.68
C VAL A 41 7.87 -3.40 4.13
N VAL A 42 7.88 -3.08 5.43
CA VAL A 42 7.54 -1.74 5.94
C VAL A 42 8.48 -0.69 5.36
N GLU A 43 9.79 -0.94 5.36
CA GLU A 43 10.78 -0.02 4.82
C GLU A 43 10.58 0.20 3.31
N ALA A 44 10.43 -0.89 2.56
CA ALA A 44 10.18 -0.83 1.11
C ALA A 44 8.89 -0.05 0.77
N LEU A 45 7.82 -0.28 1.54
CA LEU A 45 6.55 0.40 1.29
C LEU A 45 6.60 1.89 1.67
N ASN A 46 7.31 2.26 2.74
CA ASN A 46 7.54 3.67 3.07
C ASN A 46 8.34 4.38 1.97
N ALA A 47 9.41 3.76 1.48
CA ALA A 47 10.20 4.33 0.39
C ALA A 47 9.36 4.51 -0.89
N ALA A 48 8.45 3.59 -1.19
CA ALA A 48 7.52 3.73 -2.31
C ALA A 48 6.48 4.83 -2.07
N ALA A 49 5.92 4.93 -0.86
CA ALA A 49 5.01 5.99 -0.47
C ALA A 49 5.65 7.37 -0.66
N ASP A 50 6.92 7.54 -0.30
CA ASP A 50 7.65 8.80 -0.45
C ASP A 50 7.85 9.17 -1.92
N ARG A 51 8.21 8.19 -2.78
CA ARG A 51 8.30 8.42 -4.23
C ARG A 51 6.96 8.81 -4.84
N VAL A 52 5.88 8.17 -4.44
CA VAL A 52 4.52 8.47 -4.94
C VAL A 52 4.06 9.86 -4.48
N ALA A 53 4.27 10.20 -3.21
CA ALA A 53 3.93 11.51 -2.66
C ALA A 53 4.70 12.67 -3.33
N ALA A 54 5.93 12.43 -3.77
CA ALA A 54 6.71 13.43 -4.51
C ALA A 54 6.15 13.72 -5.92
N LEU A 55 5.35 12.81 -6.50
CA LEU A 55 4.83 12.93 -7.86
C LEU A 55 3.42 13.54 -7.93
N HIS A 56 2.68 13.54 -6.82
CA HIS A 56 1.31 14.03 -6.77
C HIS A 56 0.92 14.47 -5.35
N ASP A 57 0.26 15.62 -5.23
CA ASP A 57 -0.29 16.08 -3.96
C ASP A 57 -1.62 15.37 -3.64
N PHE A 58 -1.64 14.59 -2.57
CA PHE A 58 -2.81 13.83 -2.13
C PHE A 58 -3.58 14.60 -1.06
N ALA A 59 -4.33 15.62 -1.46
CA ALA A 59 -5.08 16.51 -0.55
C ALA A 59 -6.05 15.80 0.43
N LYS A 60 -6.47 14.55 0.12
CA LYS A 60 -7.36 13.74 0.98
C LYS A 60 -6.61 12.70 1.82
N GLY A 61 -5.28 12.74 1.83
CA GLY A 61 -4.42 11.68 2.33
C GLY A 61 -4.13 10.63 1.27
N MET A 62 -3.19 9.75 1.59
CA MET A 62 -2.66 8.71 0.71
C MET A 62 -2.72 7.36 1.40
N GLY A 63 -3.09 6.32 0.65
CA GLY A 63 -2.94 4.93 1.07
C GLY A 63 -2.11 4.18 0.03
N ILE A 64 -1.25 3.28 0.49
CA ILE A 64 -0.50 2.37 -0.37
C ILE A 64 -0.40 1.00 0.28
N ALA A 65 -0.50 -0.07 -0.51
CA ALA A 65 -0.38 -1.45 -0.05
C ALA A 65 0.80 -2.16 -0.74
N ALA A 66 1.42 -3.11 -0.05
CA ALA A 66 2.57 -3.86 -0.57
C ALA A 66 2.34 -4.51 -1.96
N PRO A 67 1.14 -5.04 -2.31
CA PRO A 67 0.89 -5.56 -3.66
C PRO A 67 1.08 -4.50 -4.76
N GLN A 68 0.80 -3.22 -4.47
CA GLN A 68 0.98 -2.13 -5.43
C GLN A 68 2.46 -1.89 -5.80
N ILE A 69 3.41 -2.44 -5.05
CA ILE A 69 4.85 -2.37 -5.34
C ILE A 69 5.43 -3.75 -5.71
N GLY A 70 4.58 -4.69 -6.10
CA GLY A 70 5.01 -6.03 -6.51
C GLY A 70 5.22 -7.01 -5.35
N ILE A 71 4.83 -6.66 -4.12
CA ILE A 71 5.05 -7.50 -2.94
C ILE A 71 3.72 -8.09 -2.45
N GLY A 72 3.51 -9.39 -2.66
CA GLY A 72 2.29 -10.13 -2.28
C GLY A 72 2.12 -10.36 -0.76
N ARG A 73 2.35 -9.35 0.08
CA ARG A 73 2.21 -9.40 1.55
C ARG A 73 1.09 -8.50 2.03
N ALA A 74 0.36 -8.94 3.06
CA ALA A 74 -0.73 -8.17 3.65
C ALA A 74 -0.17 -7.03 4.52
N LEU A 75 0.23 -5.93 3.87
CA LEU A 75 0.74 -4.73 4.51
C LEU A 75 0.18 -3.50 3.82
N ALA A 76 -0.27 -2.53 4.60
CA ALA A 76 -0.70 -1.23 4.09
C ALA A 76 -0.19 -0.08 4.96
N ILE A 77 0.07 1.06 4.32
CA ILE A 77 0.33 2.33 4.98
C ILE A 77 -0.82 3.28 4.63
N VAL A 78 -1.34 3.98 5.64
CA VAL A 78 -2.33 5.05 5.48
C VAL A 78 -1.73 6.32 6.05
N ARG A 79 -1.55 7.34 5.20
CA ARG A 79 -1.14 8.69 5.58
C ARG A 79 -2.38 9.60 5.47
N PRO A 80 -3.09 9.87 6.58
CA PRO A 80 -4.26 10.76 6.55
C PRO A 80 -3.83 12.19 6.16
N PRO A 81 -4.75 13.04 5.68
CA PRO A 81 -4.42 14.44 5.35
C PRO A 81 -4.01 15.25 6.59
N ALA A 82 -4.40 14.80 7.78
CA ALA A 82 -3.94 15.30 9.06
C ALA A 82 -3.83 14.12 10.05
N GLY A 83 -2.80 14.15 10.90
CA GLY A 83 -2.52 13.11 11.89
C GLY A 83 -1.36 12.19 11.50
N GLU A 84 -1.11 11.18 12.33
CA GLU A 84 0.03 10.28 12.18
C GLU A 84 -0.24 9.19 11.12
N PRO A 85 0.80 8.78 10.35
CA PRO A 85 0.72 7.62 9.49
C PRO A 85 0.44 6.33 10.26
N LEU A 86 -0.43 5.49 9.72
CA LEU A 86 -0.74 4.16 10.22
C LEU A 86 0.00 3.13 9.38
N THR A 87 0.77 2.24 10.03
CA THR A 87 1.31 1.04 9.40
C THR A 87 0.52 -0.17 9.88
N LEU A 88 -0.10 -0.87 8.95
CA LEU A 88 -1.01 -1.98 9.22
C LEU A 88 -0.37 -3.29 8.73
N LEU A 89 -0.11 -4.20 9.67
CA LEU A 89 0.44 -5.53 9.41
C LEU A 89 -0.66 -6.57 9.51
N SER A 90 -0.87 -7.35 8.44
CA SER A 90 -1.94 -8.34 8.33
C SER A 90 -3.33 -7.80 8.73
N PRO A 91 -3.75 -6.59 8.30
CA PRO A 91 -5.01 -6.01 8.76
C PRO A 91 -6.22 -6.80 8.26
N VAL A 92 -7.25 -6.87 9.11
CA VAL A 92 -8.57 -7.41 8.77
C VAL A 92 -9.66 -6.47 9.29
N VAL A 93 -10.71 -6.27 8.50
CA VAL A 93 -11.91 -5.55 8.95
C VAL A 93 -12.76 -6.52 9.77
N VAL A 94 -12.97 -6.21 11.05
CA VAL A 94 -13.75 -7.07 11.97
C VAL A 94 -15.23 -6.71 12.01
N GLU A 95 -15.57 -5.47 11.67
CA GLU A 95 -16.93 -4.95 11.68
C GLU A 95 -17.05 -3.80 10.68
N GLY A 96 -18.24 -3.61 10.09
CA GLY A 96 -18.54 -2.49 9.20
C GLY A 96 -20.00 -2.05 9.34
N SER A 97 -20.26 -0.76 9.10
CA SER A 97 -21.62 -0.21 9.17
C SER A 97 -22.49 -0.70 8.01
N SER A 98 -23.80 -0.87 8.23
CA SER A 98 -24.77 -1.29 7.20
C SER A 98 -25.03 -0.27 6.09
N ARG A 99 -24.45 0.93 6.17
CA ARG A 99 -24.61 1.96 5.14
C ARG A 99 -23.84 1.53 3.88
N ALA A 100 -24.57 1.08 2.87
CA ALA A 100 -24.02 0.83 1.54
C ALA A 100 -23.40 2.13 0.98
N ARG A 101 -22.25 1.98 0.31
CA ARG A 101 -21.58 3.06 -0.44
C ARG A 101 -22.39 3.47 -1.66
#